data_AF-A0A3S0Z9P4-F1
#
_entry.id   AF-A0A3S0Z9P4-F1
#
_cell.length_a   1.000
_cell.length_b   1.000
_cell.length_c   1.000
_cell.angle_alpha   90.00
_cell.angle_beta   90.00
_cell.angle_gamma   90.00
#
_symmetry.space_group_name_H-M   'P 1'
#
loop_
_entity.id
_entity.type
_entity.pdbx_description
1 polymer ?
#
loop_
_entity_poly.entity_id
_entity_poly.type
_entity_poly.pdbx_seq_one_letter_code
_entity_poly.pdbx_strand_id
1 'polypeptide(L)'
;MWEKLNRDYHAMKREKKTEVAADDNIPAWLERYIQYKFSLFDRAADGVLDVDEFIYVLEDFGVSVKDAKTAFLLFTENNAHKVDLTYFRLLSIEYFRSDDQGSLGNFITGRLDFT
;
A
#
# COMPACT_ATOMS: atom_id res chain seq x y z
N MET A 1 -32.55 11.58 -4.33
CA MET A 1 -31.80 11.37 -3.07
C MET A 1 -30.56 10.54 -3.30
N TRP A 2 -30.67 9.33 -3.87
CA TRP A 2 -29.55 8.44 -4.19
C TRP A 2 -28.49 9.03 -5.15
N GLU A 3 -28.91 9.71 -6.21
CA GLU A 3 -27.97 10.30 -7.18
C GLU A 3 -27.12 11.43 -6.58
N LYS A 4 -27.68 12.16 -5.61
CA LYS A 4 -26.97 13.20 -4.89
C LYS A 4 -25.90 12.58 -3.98
N LEU A 5 -26.29 11.58 -3.19
CA LEU A 5 -25.36 10.79 -2.36
C LEU A 5 -24.21 10.18 -3.18
N ASN A 6 -24.51 9.63 -4.35
CA ASN A 6 -23.48 9.00 -5.19
C ASN A 6 -22.51 10.04 -5.79
N ARG A 7 -23.02 11.21 -6.20
CA ARG A 7 -22.18 12.34 -6.62
C ARG A 7 -21.31 12.85 -5.48
N ASP A 8 -21.89 13.01 -4.30
CA ASP A 8 -21.20 13.51 -3.11
C ASP A 8 -20.09 12.53 -2.69
N TYR A 9 -20.35 11.21 -2.73
CA TYR A 9 -19.33 10.17 -2.50
C TYR A 9 -18.17 10.25 -3.50
N HIS A 10 -18.46 10.37 -4.79
CA HIS A 10 -17.42 10.48 -5.80
C HIS A 10 -16.65 11.81 -5.75
N ALA A 11 -17.31 12.90 -5.35
CA ALA A 11 -16.67 14.20 -5.12
C ALA A 11 -15.72 14.12 -3.93
N MET A 12 -16.17 13.59 -2.79
CA MET A 12 -15.32 13.35 -1.61
C MET A 12 -14.15 12.42 -1.91
N LYS A 13 -14.37 11.33 -2.67
CA LYS A 13 -13.30 10.41 -3.09
C LYS A 13 -12.29 11.10 -4.02
N ARG A 14 -12.73 12.02 -4.87
CA ARG A 14 -11.86 12.84 -5.74
C ARG A 14 -11.09 13.89 -4.94
N GLU A 15 -11.74 14.60 -4.02
CA GLU A 15 -11.11 15.59 -3.14
C GLU A 15 -10.07 14.91 -2.26
N LYS A 16 -10.39 13.77 -1.62
CA LYS A 16 -9.43 12.97 -0.84
C LYS A 16 -8.26 12.49 -1.71
N LYS A 17 -8.51 12.08 -2.96
CA LYS A 17 -7.44 11.74 -3.93
C LYS A 17 -6.57 12.95 -4.31
N THR A 18 -7.15 14.15 -4.33
CA THR A 18 -6.46 15.39 -4.71
C THR A 18 -5.65 15.95 -3.54
N GLU A 19 -6.13 15.82 -2.30
CA GLU A 19 -5.39 16.14 -1.08
C GLU A 19 -4.21 15.21 -0.84
N VAL A 20 -4.38 13.90 -1.08
CA VAL A 20 -3.28 12.91 -0.97
C VAL A 20 -2.18 13.15 -2.01
N ALA A 21 -2.51 13.77 -3.15
CA ALA A 21 -1.53 14.13 -4.18
C ALA A 21 -0.70 15.39 -3.85
N ALA A 22 -0.99 16.10 -2.76
CA ALA A 22 -0.48 17.46 -2.54
C ALA A 22 0.88 17.54 -1.80
N ASP A 23 1.52 16.43 -1.44
CA ASP A 23 2.95 16.44 -1.11
C ASP A 23 3.64 15.13 -1.51
N ASP A 24 3.88 14.97 -2.81
CA ASP A 24 4.66 13.87 -3.38
C ASP A 24 6.16 13.96 -3.08
N ASN A 25 6.61 15.01 -2.38
CA ASN A 25 8.00 15.30 -2.15
C ASN A 25 8.52 14.58 -0.89
N ILE A 26 8.84 13.31 -1.04
CA ILE A 26 9.62 12.58 -0.03
C ILE A 26 11.12 12.81 -0.23
N PRO A 27 11.94 12.77 0.84
CA PRO A 27 13.39 12.86 0.70
C PRO A 27 13.93 11.81 -0.28
N ALA A 28 14.94 12.17 -1.07
CA ALA A 28 15.51 11.29 -2.09
C ALA A 28 16.04 9.94 -1.54
N TRP A 29 16.48 9.91 -0.28
CA TRP A 29 16.90 8.66 0.37
C TRP A 29 15.71 7.71 0.60
N LEU A 30 14.52 8.27 0.92
CA LEU A 30 13.31 7.48 1.16
C LEU A 30 12.76 6.93 -0.15
N GLU A 31 12.78 7.73 -1.22
CA GLU A 31 12.43 7.29 -2.57
C GLU A 31 13.32 6.10 -3.01
N ARG A 32 14.64 6.20 -2.83
CA ARG A 32 15.57 5.09 -3.11
C ARG A 32 15.32 3.86 -2.23
N TYR A 33 14.98 4.07 -0.96
CA TYR A 33 14.67 2.98 -0.05
C TYR A 33 13.38 2.25 -0.47
N ILE A 34 12.34 2.97 -0.88
CA ILE A 34 11.09 2.39 -1.40
C ILE A 34 11.36 1.57 -2.66
N GLN A 35 12.14 2.11 -3.61
CA GLN A 35 12.53 1.38 -4.82
C GLN A 35 13.31 0.11 -4.51
N TYR A 36 14.31 0.21 -3.63
CA TYR A 36 15.07 -0.96 -3.15
C TYR A 36 14.15 -2.01 -2.50
N LYS A 37 13.23 -1.57 -1.64
CA LYS A 37 12.30 -2.46 -0.95
C LYS A 37 11.35 -3.14 -1.92
N PHE A 38 10.85 -2.43 -2.94
CA PHE A 38 10.04 -3.04 -3.99
C PHE A 38 10.84 -4.10 -4.77
N SER A 39 12.07 -3.80 -5.18
CA SER A 39 12.95 -4.77 -5.86
C SER A 39 13.37 -5.96 -4.98
N LEU A 40 13.35 -5.81 -3.65
CA LEU A 40 13.55 -6.93 -2.74
C LEU A 40 12.37 -7.92 -2.80
N PHE A 41 11.15 -7.39 -2.97
CA PHE A 41 9.93 -8.18 -3.08
C PHE A 41 9.72 -8.76 -4.49
N ASP A 42 9.83 -7.94 -5.54
CA ASP A 42 9.67 -8.32 -6.95
C ASP A 42 10.87 -9.16 -7.42
N ARG A 43 10.86 -10.45 -7.08
CA ARG A 43 11.93 -11.40 -7.40
C ARG A 43 11.84 -11.88 -8.84
N ALA A 44 10.63 -11.94 -9.40
CA ALA A 44 10.42 -12.24 -10.81
C ALA A 44 10.94 -11.12 -11.72
N ALA A 45 11.13 -9.90 -11.19
CA ALA A 45 11.52 -8.70 -11.90
C ALA A 45 10.54 -8.35 -13.03
N ASP A 46 9.24 -8.59 -12.81
CA ASP A 46 8.17 -8.31 -13.77
C ASP A 46 7.49 -6.95 -13.53
N GLY A 47 7.93 -6.23 -12.50
CA GLY A 47 7.41 -4.93 -12.10
C GLY A 47 6.09 -5.00 -11.33
N VAL A 48 5.70 -6.19 -10.85
CA VAL A 48 4.43 -6.46 -10.21
C VAL A 48 4.64 -7.34 -9.00
N LEU A 49 4.36 -6.81 -7.82
CA LEU A 49 4.41 -7.60 -6.61
C LEU A 49 3.16 -8.50 -6.49
N ASP A 50 3.38 -9.80 -6.48
CA ASP A 50 2.32 -10.77 -6.16
C ASP A 50 2.28 -11.17 -4.67
N VAL A 51 1.27 -11.95 -4.30
CA VAL A 51 1.06 -12.36 -2.90
C VAL A 51 2.11 -13.35 -2.41
N ASP A 52 2.64 -14.21 -3.28
CA ASP A 52 3.60 -15.25 -2.90
C ASP A 52 4.98 -14.63 -2.71
N GLU A 53 5.36 -13.67 -3.55
CA GLU A 53 6.55 -12.83 -3.41
C GLU A 53 6.53 -12.00 -2.11
N PHE A 54 5.37 -11.40 -1.81
CA PHE A 54 5.20 -10.63 -0.58
C PHE A 54 5.34 -11.51 0.67
N ILE A 55 4.67 -12.67 0.69
CA ILE A 55 4.76 -13.64 1.78
C ILE A 55 6.20 -14.14 1.94
N TYR A 56 6.83 -14.57 0.85
CA TYR A 56 8.17 -15.17 0.87
C TYR A 56 9.18 -14.27 1.58
N VAL A 57 9.22 -12.99 1.22
CA VAL A 57 10.14 -12.05 1.86
C VAL A 57 9.78 -11.81 3.32
N LEU A 58 8.49 -11.67 3.64
CA LEU A 58 8.06 -11.35 5.00
C LEU A 58 8.20 -12.51 5.99
N GLU A 59 8.17 -13.76 5.52
CA GLU A 59 8.51 -14.92 6.34
C GLU A 59 9.93 -14.82 6.91
N ASP A 60 10.90 -14.35 6.11
CA ASP A 60 12.28 -14.12 6.56
C ASP A 60 12.38 -13.03 7.65
N PHE A 61 11.40 -12.12 7.70
CA PHE A 61 11.26 -11.10 8.76
C PHE A 61 10.38 -11.55 9.93
N GLY A 62 9.99 -12.82 9.98
CA GLY A 62 9.22 -13.42 11.08
C GLY A 62 7.73 -13.07 11.08
N VAL A 63 7.19 -12.55 9.98
CA VAL A 63 5.74 -12.35 9.82
C VAL A 63 5.10 -13.68 9.42
N SER A 64 3.97 -14.02 10.03
CA SER A 64 3.27 -15.25 9.68
C SER A 64 2.69 -15.18 8.27
N VAL A 65 2.71 -16.29 7.53
CA VAL A 65 2.08 -16.42 6.20
C VAL A 65 0.64 -15.92 6.21
N LYS A 66 -0.10 -16.24 7.28
CA LYS A 66 -1.50 -15.87 7.44
C LYS A 66 -1.65 -14.35 7.51
N ASP A 67 -0.82 -13.68 8.30
CA ASP A 67 -0.91 -12.24 8.49
C ASP A 67 -0.44 -11.50 7.24
N ALA A 68 0.68 -11.92 6.64
CA ALA A 68 1.17 -11.36 5.38
C ALA A 68 0.13 -11.48 4.26
N LYS A 69 -0.49 -12.66 4.11
CA LYS A 69 -1.56 -12.86 3.12
C LYS A 69 -2.78 -11.99 3.39
N THR A 70 -3.19 -11.87 4.65
CA THR A 70 -4.34 -11.04 5.03
C THR A 70 -4.05 -9.57 4.77
N ALA A 71 -2.88 -9.08 5.16
CA ALA A 71 -2.41 -7.73 4.91
C ALA A 71 -2.36 -7.41 3.41
N PHE A 72 -1.86 -8.34 2.59
CA PHE A 72 -1.86 -8.21 1.13
C PHE A 72 -3.27 -8.03 0.57
N LEU A 73 -4.21 -8.87 1.00
CA LEU A 73 -5.60 -8.75 0.56
C LEU A 73 -6.27 -7.44 1.03
N LEU A 74 -5.88 -6.91 2.19
CA LEU A 74 -6.40 -5.63 2.68
C LEU A 74 -5.97 -4.48 1.78
N PHE A 75 -4.65 -4.29 1.58
CA PHE A 75 -4.19 -3.14 0.80
C PHE A 75 -4.44 -3.31 -0.70
N THR A 76 -4.62 -4.52 -1.23
CA THR A 76 -5.02 -4.71 -2.65
C THR A 76 -6.52 -4.62 -2.89
N GLU A 77 -7.31 -4.36 -1.84
CA GLU A 77 -8.78 -4.43 -1.85
C GLU A 77 -9.27 -5.75 -2.50
N ASN A 78 -8.78 -6.88 -1.98
CA ASN A 78 -9.06 -8.23 -2.48
C ASN A 78 -8.61 -8.45 -3.93
N ASN A 79 -7.36 -8.12 -4.25
CA ASN A 79 -6.74 -8.20 -5.58
C ASN A 79 -7.40 -7.33 -6.65
N ALA A 80 -8.20 -6.32 -6.27
CA ALA A 80 -8.73 -5.33 -7.22
C ALA A 80 -7.63 -4.39 -7.74
N HIS A 81 -6.55 -4.22 -6.97
CA HIS A 81 -5.41 -3.38 -7.31
C HIS A 81 -4.16 -4.21 -7.60
N LYS A 82 -3.55 -3.93 -8.76
CA LYS A 82 -2.23 -4.44 -9.13
C LYS A 82 -1.16 -3.68 -8.35
N VAL A 83 -0.22 -4.39 -7.75
CA VAL A 83 0.84 -3.80 -6.92
C VAL A 83 2.08 -3.53 -7.77
N ASP A 84 2.01 -2.50 -8.60
CA ASP A 84 3.21 -1.97 -9.27
C ASP A 84 4.00 -1.03 -8.34
N LEU A 85 5.19 -0.61 -8.77
CA LEU A 85 6.04 0.30 -7.99
C LEU A 85 5.32 1.62 -7.64
N THR A 86 4.43 2.12 -8.51
CA THR A 86 3.71 3.37 -8.25
C THR A 86 2.71 3.19 -7.12
N TYR A 87 1.95 2.10 -7.13
CA TYR A 87 1.01 1.78 -6.06
C TYR A 87 1.74 1.46 -4.75
N PHE A 88 2.81 0.67 -4.81
CA PHE A 88 3.64 0.36 -3.65
C PHE A 88 4.26 1.61 -3.02
N ARG A 89 4.67 2.58 -3.85
CA ARG A 89 5.15 3.90 -3.38
C ARG A 89 4.06 4.66 -2.64
N LEU A 90 2.84 4.71 -3.17
CA LEU A 90 1.72 5.38 -2.50
C LEU A 90 1.45 4.79 -1.11
N LEU A 91 1.36 3.45 -1.02
CA LEU A 91 1.18 2.74 0.24
C LEU A 91 2.35 2.99 1.21
N SER A 92 3.58 3.05 0.70
CA SER A 92 4.78 3.34 1.52
C SER A 92 4.74 4.76 2.08
N ILE A 93 4.35 5.76 1.28
CA ILE A 93 4.23 7.14 1.74
C ILE A 93 3.13 7.24 2.80
N GLU A 94 2.00 6.59 2.57
CA GLU A 94 0.90 6.52 3.52
C GLU A 94 1.36 5.88 4.84
N TYR A 95 2.13 4.78 4.79
CA TYR A 95 2.73 4.13 5.96
C TYR A 95 3.64 5.07 6.78
N PHE A 96 4.43 5.93 6.12
CA PHE A 96 5.37 6.81 6.82
C PHE A 96 4.78 8.14 7.30
N ARG A 97 3.64 8.57 6.74
CA ARG A 97 3.10 9.93 6.96
C ARG A 97 1.70 9.96 7.53
N SER A 98 0.92 8.90 7.38
CA SER A 98 -0.48 8.92 7.80
C SER A 98 -0.59 8.75 9.31
N ASP A 99 -1.39 9.61 9.93
CA ASP A 99 -1.85 9.44 11.32
C ASP A 99 -3.16 8.63 11.40
N ASP A 100 -3.76 8.27 10.26
CA ASP A 100 -5.01 7.50 10.20
C ASP A 100 -4.72 5.99 10.33
N GLN A 101 -5.22 5.39 11.42
CA GLN A 101 -5.12 3.95 11.69
C GLN A 101 -5.79 3.09 10.60
N GLY A 102 -6.78 3.64 9.89
CA GLY A 102 -7.48 2.95 8.80
C GLY A 102 -6.77 2.97 7.44
N SER A 103 -5.59 3.59 7.37
CA SER A 103 -4.82 3.71 6.13
C SER A 103 -4.36 2.35 5.60
N LEU A 104 -4.47 2.13 4.28
CA LEU A 104 -4.10 0.85 3.67
C LEU A 104 -2.58 0.61 3.74
N GLY A 105 -1.79 1.68 3.67
CA GLY A 105 -0.33 1.66 3.84
C GLY A 105 0.13 0.99 5.13
N ASN A 106 -0.67 1.02 6.20
CA ASN A 106 -0.34 0.38 7.48
C ASN A 106 -0.05 -1.13 7.31
N PHE A 107 -0.70 -1.77 6.33
CA PHE A 107 -0.58 -3.19 6.05
C PHE A 107 0.59 -3.55 5.10
N ILE A 108 1.35 -2.58 4.58
CA ILE A 108 2.48 -2.85 3.66
C ILE A 108 3.66 -3.59 4.32
N THR A 109 3.63 -3.72 5.65
CA THR A 109 4.62 -4.49 6.43
C THR A 109 4.19 -5.93 6.70
N GLY A 110 2.99 -6.32 6.27
CA GLY A 110 2.43 -7.66 6.51
C GLY A 110 1.87 -7.88 7.91
N ARG A 111 1.98 -6.88 8.80
CA ARG A 111 1.47 -6.96 10.17
C ARG A 111 0.03 -6.45 10.26
N LEU A 112 -0.72 -7.05 11.16
CA LEU A 112 -2.10 -6.68 11.48
C LEU A 112 -2.21 -6.06 12.88
N ASP A 113 -1.15 -6.16 13.69
CA ASP A 113 -1.02 -5.59 15.01
C ASP A 113 -0.05 -4.39 14.99
N PHE A 114 -0.42 -3.36 15.75
CA PHE A 114 0.32 -2.09 15.84
C PHE A 114 0.61 -1.72 17.31
N THR A 115 0.49 -2.69 18.21
CA THR A 115 0.73 -2.58 19.66
C THR A 115 2.20 -2.71 20.03
#